data_AF-A0A3N5YUI3-F1
#
_entry.id   AF-A0A3N5YUI3-F1
#
_cell.length_a   1.000
_cell.length_b   1.000
_cell.length_c   1.000
_cell.angle_alpha   90.00
_cell.angle_beta   90.00
_cell.angle_gamma   90.00
#
_symmetry.space_group_name_H-M   'P 1'
#
loop_
_entity.id
_entity.type
_entity.pdbx_description
1 polymer ?
#
loop_
_entity_poly.entity_id
_entity_poly.type
_entity_poly.pdbx_seq_one_letter_code
_entity_poly.pdbx_strand_id
1 'polypeptide(L)'
;MLEVMKYKDAIQEAAAACGCRFLSVSEAQAGSGWTRYRVEYHRPSDRRERVFIYLFDKSTEASVKDDVMRGIRNQEELSAQIASTVAESA
;
A
#
# COMPACT_ATOMS: atom_id res chain seq x y z
N MET A 1 -9.66 -12.42 16.93
CA MET A 1 -9.99 -12.25 15.49
C MET A 1 -9.36 -10.91 15.08
N LEU A 2 -8.26 -10.95 14.32
CA LEU A 2 -7.30 -9.84 14.16
C LEU A 2 -7.94 -8.58 13.53
N GLU A 3 -7.71 -7.42 14.14
CA GLU A 3 -8.17 -6.09 13.70
C GLU A 3 -7.77 -5.71 12.27
N VAL A 4 -6.80 -6.42 11.67
CA VAL A 4 -6.45 -6.40 10.24
C VAL A 4 -7.68 -6.50 9.33
N MET A 5 -8.73 -7.22 9.75
CA MET A 5 -9.95 -7.34 8.96
C MET A 5 -10.75 -6.05 8.84
N LYS A 6 -10.60 -5.10 9.77
CA LYS A 6 -11.41 -3.87 9.82
C LYS A 6 -11.26 -3.02 8.56
N TYR A 7 -10.06 -2.97 7.98
CA TYR A 7 -9.77 -2.12 6.83
C TYR A 7 -9.44 -2.89 5.55
N LYS A 8 -9.59 -4.23 5.57
CA LYS A 8 -9.18 -5.08 4.44
C LYS A 8 -9.91 -4.69 3.15
N ASP A 9 -11.22 -4.46 3.24
CA ASP A 9 -12.04 -4.13 2.07
C ASP A 9 -11.66 -2.76 1.51
N ALA A 10 -11.48 -1.76 2.38
CA ALA A 10 -11.00 -0.43 1.99
C ALA A 10 -9.62 -0.49 1.30
N ILE A 11 -8.69 -1.30 1.82
CA ILE A 11 -7.35 -1.49 1.23
C ILE A 11 -7.46 -2.19 -0.14
N GLN A 12 -8.31 -3.20 -0.25
CA GLN A 12 -8.54 -3.93 -1.50
C GLN A 12 -9.15 -3.03 -2.58
N GLU A 13 -10.15 -2.22 -2.22
CA GLU A 13 -10.75 -1.24 -3.12
C GLU A 13 -9.74 -0.19 -3.60
N ALA A 14 -8.90 0.31 -2.69
CA ALA A 14 -7.87 1.30 -3.02
C ALA A 14 -6.82 0.72 -3.99
N ALA A 15 -6.36 -0.51 -3.76
CA ALA A 15 -5.44 -1.19 -4.68
C ALA A 15 -6.08 -1.40 -6.06
N ALA A 16 -7.35 -1.82 -6.10
CA ALA A 16 -8.08 -2.02 -7.34
C ALA A 16 -8.28 -0.70 -8.12
N ALA A 17 -8.53 0.41 -7.43
CA ALA A 17 -8.63 1.74 -8.04
C ALA A 17 -7.31 2.21 -8.68
N CYS A 18 -6.17 1.69 -8.21
CA CYS A 18 -4.86 1.88 -8.84
C CYS A 18 -4.56 0.86 -9.96
N GLY A 19 -5.54 0.06 -10.39
CA GLY A 19 -5.33 -1.01 -11.38
C GLY A 19 -4.50 -2.18 -10.86
N CYS A 20 -4.26 -2.27 -9.56
CA CYS A 20 -3.46 -3.32 -8.94
C CYS A 20 -4.34 -4.47 -8.45
N ARG A 21 -3.86 -5.71 -8.58
CA ARG A 21 -4.51 -6.89 -8.00
C ARG A 21 -4.03 -7.09 -6.57
N PHE A 22 -4.90 -6.86 -5.60
CA PHE A 22 -4.63 -7.09 -4.19
C PHE A 22 -4.27 -8.56 -3.91
N LEU A 23 -3.26 -8.79 -3.06
CA LEU A 23 -2.83 -10.13 -2.63
C LEU A 23 -3.15 -10.38 -1.16
N SER A 24 -2.60 -9.55 -0.29
CA SER A 24 -2.68 -9.74 1.15
C SER A 24 -2.50 -8.42 1.89
N VAL A 25 -3.07 -8.37 3.08
CA VAL A 25 -2.75 -7.37 4.09
C VAL A 25 -2.41 -8.09 5.37
N SER A 26 -1.31 -7.69 6.00
CA SER A 26 -0.88 -8.22 7.29
C SER A 26 -0.35 -7.10 8.16
N GLU A 27 -0.62 -7.15 9.46
CA GLU A 27 0.05 -6.29 10.42
C GLU A 27 1.56 -6.55 10.37
N ALA A 28 2.33 -5.49 10.24
CA ALA A 28 3.80 -5.54 10.18
C ALA A 28 4.45 -5.05 11.47
N GLN A 29 3.82 -4.10 12.17
CA GLN A 29 4.28 -3.55 13.45
C GLN A 29 3.14 -2.80 14.12
N ALA A 30 3.00 -2.90 15.44
CA ALA A 30 2.10 -2.06 16.23
C ALA A 30 2.89 -1.17 17.19
N GLY A 31 2.36 0.02 17.47
CA GLY A 31 2.86 0.95 18.48
C GLY A 31 1.69 1.57 19.25
N SER A 32 1.98 2.43 20.21
CA SER A 32 0.94 3.10 21.00
C SER A 32 0.09 4.02 20.12
N GLY A 33 -1.14 3.60 19.82
CA GLY A 33 -2.12 4.37 19.04
C GLY A 33 -1.99 4.28 17.52
N TRP A 34 -1.14 3.38 17.01
CA TRP A 34 -1.01 3.12 15.58
C TRP A 34 -0.58 1.70 15.27
N THR A 35 -0.95 1.25 14.08
CA THR A 35 -0.57 -0.05 13.51
C THR A 35 -0.09 0.16 12.08
N ARG A 36 1.10 -0.35 11.79
CA ARG A 36 1.66 -0.39 10.44
C ARG A 36 1.25 -1.69 9.76
N TYR A 37 0.60 -1.58 8.62
CA TYR A 37 0.19 -2.70 7.80
C TYR A 37 1.09 -2.82 6.57
N ARG A 38 1.45 -4.05 6.22
CA ARG A 38 2.05 -4.39 4.94
C ARG A 38 0.93 -4.81 4.00
N VAL A 39 0.80 -4.11 2.89
CA VAL A 39 -0.14 -4.42 1.81
C VAL A 39 0.66 -4.93 0.64
N GLU A 40 0.32 -6.12 0.15
CA GLU A 40 0.95 -6.74 -1.02
C GLU A 40 -0.04 -6.77 -2.19
N TYR A 41 0.47 -6.51 -3.39
CA TYR A 41 -0.34 -6.46 -4.62
C TYR A 41 0.51 -6.82 -5.86
N HIS A 42 -0.15 -7.21 -6.95
CA HIS A 42 0.45 -7.21 -8.28
C HIS A 42 0.10 -5.93 -9.02
N ARG A 43 1.11 -5.33 -9.66
CA ARG A 43 0.89 -4.27 -10.63
C ARG A 43 0.27 -4.82 -11.93
N PRO A 44 -0.24 -3.93 -12.82
CA PRO A 44 -0.63 -4.32 -14.17
C PRO A 44 0.47 -5.03 -14.97
N SER A 45 1.74 -4.77 -14.66
CA SER A 45 2.91 -5.44 -15.24
C SER A 45 3.18 -6.85 -14.67
N ASP A 46 2.27 -7.36 -13.84
CA ASP A 46 2.36 -8.62 -13.08
C ASP A 46 3.52 -8.71 -12.07
N ARG A 47 4.26 -7.61 -11.88
CA ARG A 47 5.25 -7.49 -10.82
C ARG A 47 4.57 -7.44 -9.45
N ARG A 48 4.99 -8.31 -8.53
CA ARG A 48 4.59 -8.27 -7.13
C ARG A 48 5.31 -7.15 -6.39
N GLU A 49 4.54 -6.34 -5.68
CA GLU A 49 5.04 -5.24 -4.86
C GLU A 49 4.33 -5.16 -3.50
N ARG A 50 4.88 -4.32 -2.62
CA ARG A 50 4.36 -4.07 -1.29
C ARG A 50 4.47 -2.61 -0.92
N VAL A 51 3.49 -2.08 -0.21
CA VAL A 51 3.53 -0.77 0.45
C VAL A 51 3.32 -0.96 1.95
N PHE A 52 3.86 -0.03 2.75
CA PHE A 52 3.60 0.04 4.18
C PHE A 52 2.73 1.25 4.48
N ILE A 53 1.59 1.02 5.11
CA ILE A 53 0.67 2.08 5.55
C ILE A 53 0.64 2.13 7.07
N TYR A 54 0.53 3.33 7.64
CA TYR A 54 0.37 3.55 9.08
C TYR A 54 -1.06 3.96 9.34
N LEU A 55 -1.80 3.16 10.11
CA LEU A 55 -3.17 3.46 10.51
C LEU A 55 -3.18 3.81 11.99
N PHE A 56 -3.86 4.88 12.35
CA PHE A 56 -4.03 5.31 13.73
C PHE A 56 -5.39 4.83 14.23
N ASP A 57 -5.58 4.73 15.55
CA ASP A 57 -6.84 4.25 16.15
C ASP A 57 -8.08 5.02 15.67
N LYS A 58 -7.89 6.28 15.27
CA LYS A 58 -8.91 7.20 14.75
C LYS A 58 -9.07 7.20 13.22
N SER A 59 -8.37 6.35 12.48
CA SER A 59 -8.44 6.32 11.01
C SER A 59 -9.83 5.88 10.52
N THR A 60 -10.33 6.55 9.49
CA THR A 60 -11.57 6.21 8.77
C THR A 60 -11.26 5.44 7.48
N GLU A 61 -12.23 4.71 6.94
CA GLU A 61 -12.04 3.96 5.68
C GLU A 61 -11.63 4.86 4.51
N ALA A 62 -12.22 6.06 4.40
CA ALA A 62 -11.82 7.04 3.38
C ALA A 62 -10.34 7.44 3.52
N SER A 63 -9.89 7.74 4.74
CA SER A 63 -8.48 8.05 5.01
C SER A 63 -7.57 6.88 4.67
N VAL A 64 -7.97 5.64 5.00
CA VAL A 64 -7.18 4.45 4.67
C VAL A 64 -7.04 4.31 3.16
N LYS A 65 -8.13 4.47 2.41
CA LYS A 65 -8.10 4.41 0.94
C LYS A 65 -7.13 5.44 0.36
N ASP A 66 -7.19 6.67 0.84
CA ASP A 66 -6.32 7.75 0.39
C ASP A 66 -4.83 7.47 0.69
N ASP A 67 -4.53 6.95 1.88
CA ASP A 67 -3.15 6.61 2.26
C ASP A 67 -2.58 5.45 1.44
N VAL A 68 -3.39 4.41 1.15
CA VAL A 68 -3.00 3.30 0.26
C VAL A 68 -2.76 3.81 -1.16
N MET A 69 -3.71 4.56 -1.73
CA MET A 69 -3.56 5.10 -3.09
C MET A 69 -2.31 5.98 -3.22
N ARG A 70 -2.04 6.83 -2.22
CA ARG A 70 -0.84 7.66 -2.19
C ARG A 70 0.43 6.81 -2.08
N GLY A 71 0.41 5.78 -1.24
CA GLY A 71 1.53 4.84 -1.10
C GLY A 71 1.87 4.14 -2.41
N ILE A 72 0.86 3.64 -3.13
CA ILE A 72 1.05 2.97 -4.42
C ILE A 72 1.60 3.95 -5.47
N ARG A 73 1.00 5.15 -5.60
CA ARG A 73 1.44 6.17 -6.57
C ARG A 73 2.86 6.67 -6.30
N ASN A 74 3.18 6.99 -5.06
CA ASN A 74 4.52 7.47 -4.72
C ASN A 74 5.57 6.38 -4.90
N GLN A 75 5.24 5.12 -4.60
CA GLN A 75 6.14 4.00 -4.87
C GLN A 75 6.33 3.77 -6.39
N GLU A 76 5.31 4.04 -7.19
CA GLU A 76 5.39 4.05 -8.64
C GLU A 76 6.32 5.15 -9.15
N GLU A 77 6.14 6.39 -8.69
CA GLU A 77 7.01 7.52 -9.03
C GLU A 77 8.48 7.26 -8.63
N LEU A 78 8.72 6.79 -7.41
CA LEU A 78 10.06 6.44 -6.93
C LEU A 78 10.69 5.32 -7.77
N SER A 79 9.90 4.31 -8.14
CA SER A 79 10.38 3.22 -8.99
C SER A 79 10.76 3.72 -10.40
N ALA A 80 9.96 4.62 -10.96
CA ALA A 80 10.22 5.23 -12.26
C ALA A 80 11.45 6.14 -12.23
N GLN A 81 11.62 6.95 -11.18
CA GLN A 81 12.81 7.79 -10.98
C GLN A 81 14.08 6.94 -10.88
N ILE A 82 14.07 5.88 -10.06
CA ILE A 82 15.22 4.96 -9.93
C ILE A 82 15.54 4.31 -11.29
N ALA A 83 14.52 3.85 -12.02
CA ALA A 83 14.72 3.26 -13.34
C ALA A 83 15.33 4.26 -14.34
N SER A 84 14.86 5.51 -14.35
CA SER A 84 15.42 6.58 -15.20
C SER A 84 16.88 6.86 -14.84
N THR A 85 17.19 7.05 -13.56
CA THR A 85 18.56 7.32 -13.10
C THR A 85 19.53 6.18 -13.45
N VAL A 86 19.08 4.93 -13.33
CA VAL A 86 19.91 3.76 -13.72
C VAL A 86 20.12 3.72 -15.23
N ALA A 87 19.09 4.03 -16.03
CA ALA A 87 19.19 4.04 -17.49
C ALA A 87 20.09 5.17 -18.02
N GLU A 88 20.11 6.34 -17.36
CA GLU A 88 20.98 7.48 -17.72
C GLU A 88 22.45 7.27 -17.30
N SER A 89 22.71 6.37 -16.35
CA SER A 89 24.05 6.10 -15.82
C SER A 89 24.75 4.90 -16.48
N ALA A 90 24.13 4.27 -17.47
CA ALA A 90 24.62 3.07 -18.19
C ALA A 90 24.98 3.41 -19.64
#